data_AF-A0A965CA35-F1
#
_entry.id   AF-A0A965CA35-F1
#
_cell.length_a   1.000
_cell.length_b   1.000
_cell.length_c   1.000
_cell.angle_alpha   90.00
_cell.angle_beta   90.00
_cell.angle_gamma   90.00
#
_symmetry.space_group_name_H-M   'P 1'
#
loop_
_entity.id
_entity.type
_entity.pdbx_description
1 polymer ?
#
loop_
_entity_poly.entity_id
_entity_poly.type
_entity_poly.pdbx_seq_one_letter_code
_entity_poly.pdbx_strand_id
1 'polypeptide(L)'
;MEQLHSKAKVVYDEQTDEYLLHLDEEWCKENDWVVGDNINWEVINDSAVATNISAQQRKTELKYVLVETISMFRQRYVVLANSEEHARDEVTMMDHEFKEFSQLHLDEIISSTRVLTEDQVIELCDRDNDYLKNWTREKKLVNLVNKISYEV
;
A
#
# COMPACT_ATOMS: atom_id res chain seq x y z
N MET A 1 -5.25 41.15 3.34
CA MET A 1 -5.32 41.01 1.87
C MET A 1 -4.58 39.72 1.55
N GLU A 2 -5.27 38.59 1.65
CA GLU A 2 -4.73 37.30 1.20
C GLU A 2 -4.49 37.41 -0.30
N GLN A 3 -3.25 37.26 -0.73
CA GLN A 3 -2.96 37.07 -2.15
C GLN A 3 -3.59 35.75 -2.54
N LEU A 4 -4.61 35.80 -3.39
CA LEU A 4 -5.08 34.62 -4.11
C LEU A 4 -3.88 34.14 -4.94
N HIS A 5 -3.13 33.15 -4.44
CA HIS A 5 -2.11 32.49 -5.24
C HIS A 5 -2.82 31.79 -6.40
N SER A 6 -2.77 32.41 -7.58
CA SER A 6 -3.30 31.81 -8.79
C SER A 6 -2.54 30.51 -9.06
N LYS A 7 -3.25 29.39 -9.05
CA LYS A 7 -2.69 28.03 -9.23
C LYS A 7 -2.12 27.80 -10.64
N ALA A 8 -2.45 28.68 -11.58
CA ALA A 8 -1.95 28.68 -12.94
C ALA A 8 -1.75 30.11 -13.45
N LYS A 9 -0.78 30.32 -14.34
CA LYS A 9 -0.53 31.59 -15.04
C LYS A 9 -0.09 31.34 -16.48
N VAL A 10 -0.54 32.18 -17.41
CA VAL A 10 -0.04 32.17 -18.79
C VAL A 10 1.17 33.09 -18.88
N VAL A 11 2.26 32.61 -19.45
CA VAL A 11 3.52 33.32 -19.63
C VAL A 11 3.92 33.23 -21.10
N TYR A 12 4.29 34.35 -21.71
CA TYR A 12 4.84 34.36 -23.07
C TYR A 12 6.35 34.10 -23.02
N ASP A 13 6.83 33.19 -23.86
CA ASP A 13 8.24 32.85 -24.01
C ASP A 13 8.78 33.45 -25.31
N GLU A 14 9.66 34.45 -25.19
CA GLU A 14 10.29 35.14 -26.32
C GLU A 14 11.27 34.25 -27.10
N GLN A 15 11.77 33.15 -26.52
CA GLN A 15 12.73 32.27 -27.19
C GLN A 15 12.05 31.29 -28.14
N THR A 16 10.86 30.81 -27.76
CA THR A 16 10.08 29.86 -28.55
C THR A 16 8.95 30.53 -29.34
N ASP A 17 8.61 31.79 -29.03
CA ASP A 17 7.45 32.52 -29.57
C ASP A 17 6.11 31.85 -29.24
N GLU A 18 5.99 31.30 -28.03
CA GLU A 18 4.82 30.55 -27.57
C GLU A 18 4.26 31.06 -26.23
N TYR A 19 2.98 30.78 -25.98
CA TYR A 19 2.36 30.99 -24.67
C TYR A 19 2.40 29.69 -23.87
N LEU A 20 3.03 29.74 -22.70
CA LEU A 20 3.17 28.63 -21.76
C LEU A 20 2.18 28.77 -20.61
N LEU A 21 1.49 27.69 -20.25
CA LEU A 21 0.72 27.61 -19.01
C LEU A 21 1.64 27.12 -17.88
N HIS A 22 2.08 28.05 -17.04
CA HIS A 22 2.82 27.74 -15.83
C HIS A 22 1.86 27.35 -14.70
N LEU A 23 2.02 26.12 -14.22
CA LEU A 23 1.32 25.59 -13.05
C LEU A 23 2.23 25.68 -11.84
N ASP A 24 1.64 25.97 -10.69
CA ASP A 24 2.36 25.99 -9.42
C ASP A 24 2.88 24.59 -9.02
N GLU A 25 4.11 24.52 -8.49
CA GLU A 25 4.74 23.23 -8.15
C GLU A 25 4.04 22.51 -6.99
N GLU A 26 3.57 23.23 -5.97
CA GLU A 26 2.85 22.61 -4.85
C GLU A 26 1.52 22.05 -5.36
N TRP A 27 0.81 22.81 -6.20
CA TRP A 27 -0.41 22.33 -6.84
C TRP A 27 -0.19 21.08 -7.70
N CYS A 28 0.88 21.05 -8.51
CA CYS A 28 1.22 19.88 -9.31
C CYS A 28 1.47 18.64 -8.44
N LYS A 29 2.21 18.78 -7.34
CA LYS A 29 2.47 17.68 -6.39
C LYS A 29 1.17 17.17 -5.73
N GLU A 30 0.33 18.07 -5.25
CA GLU A 30 -0.97 17.72 -4.64
C GLU A 30 -1.88 16.93 -5.60
N ASN A 31 -1.78 17.21 -6.90
CA ASN A 31 -2.64 16.61 -7.91
C ASN A 31 -2.00 15.45 -8.67
N ASP A 32 -0.79 15.05 -8.30
CA ASP A 32 0.01 14.00 -8.95
C ASP A 32 0.33 14.29 -10.43
N TRP A 33 0.62 15.56 -10.75
CA TRP A 33 1.09 15.96 -12.08
C TRP A 33 2.62 15.88 -12.12
N VAL A 34 3.14 15.10 -13.06
CA VAL A 34 4.59 14.91 -13.26
C VAL A 34 5.01 15.19 -14.70
N VAL A 35 6.29 15.51 -14.89
CA VAL A 35 6.84 15.75 -16.24
C VAL A 35 6.69 14.48 -17.09
N GLY A 36 6.16 14.64 -18.30
CA GLY A 36 5.91 13.54 -19.24
C GLY A 36 4.47 13.00 -19.21
N ASP A 37 3.60 13.54 -18.35
CA ASP A 37 2.17 13.20 -18.34
C ASP A 37 1.43 13.63 -19.61
N ASN A 38 0.43 12.83 -20.01
CA ASN A 38 -0.44 13.15 -21.13
C ASN A 38 -1.61 14.03 -20.68
N ILE A 39 -1.72 15.21 -21.28
CA ILE A 39 -2.79 16.17 -21.00
C ILE A 39 -3.81 16.16 -22.15
N ASN A 40 -5.08 15.99 -21.81
CA ASN A 40 -6.20 16.21 -22.70
C ASN A 40 -6.65 17.67 -22.62
N TRP A 41 -6.94 18.28 -23.77
CA TRP A 41 -7.45 19.63 -23.86
C TRP A 41 -8.79 19.63 -24.59
N GLU A 42 -9.82 20.16 -23.95
CA GLU A 42 -11.16 20.27 -24.51
C GLU A 42 -11.70 21.68 -24.31
N VAL A 43 -12.51 22.17 -25.24
CA VAL A 43 -13.21 23.45 -25.09
C VAL A 43 -14.65 23.17 -24.69
N ILE A 44 -15.01 23.58 -23.47
CA ILE A 44 -16.33 23.38 -22.88
C ILE A 44 -16.86 24.76 -22.47
N ASN A 45 -18.04 25.15 -23.00
CA ASN A 45 -18.67 26.44 -22.68
C ASN A 45 -17.71 27.64 -22.80
N ASP A 46 -17.06 27.77 -23.96
CA ASP A 46 -16.07 28.83 -24.26
C ASP A 46 -14.85 28.88 -23.32
N SER A 47 -14.61 27.82 -22.56
CA SER A 47 -13.46 27.68 -21.67
C SER A 47 -12.60 26.48 -22.09
N ALA A 48 -11.29 26.68 -22.19
CA ALA A 48 -10.35 25.57 -22.38
C ALA A 48 -10.14 24.84 -21.04
N VAL A 49 -10.37 23.54 -21.03
CA VAL A 49 -10.25 22.66 -19.85
C VAL A 49 -9.12 21.67 -20.12
N ALA A 50 -8.11 21.68 -19.24
CA ALA A 50 -7.05 20.68 -19.23
C ALA A 50 -7.35 19.58 -18.22
N THR A 51 -7.28 18.33 -18.68
CA THR A 51 -7.39 17.16 -17.83
C THR A 51 -6.12 16.32 -17.97
N ASN A 52 -5.43 16.06 -16.87
CA ASN A 52 -4.29 15.15 -16.87
C ASN A 52 -4.79 13.70 -16.86
N ILE A 53 -4.77 13.07 -18.03
CA ILE A 53 -5.23 11.70 -18.22
C ILE A 53 -4.34 10.74 -17.42
N SER A 54 -3.04 10.94 -17.46
CA SER A 54 -2.06 10.08 -16.79
C SER A 54 -2.26 10.10 -15.26
N ALA A 55 -2.47 11.27 -14.66
CA ALA A 55 -2.77 11.41 -13.24
C ALA A 55 -4.14 10.79 -12.87
N GLN A 56 -5.16 10.94 -13.72
CA GLN A 56 -6.45 10.28 -13.51
C GLN A 56 -6.32 8.75 -13.53
N GLN A 57 -5.59 8.21 -14.51
CA GLN A 57 -5.33 6.77 -14.61
C GLN A 57 -4.63 6.25 -13.36
N ARG A 58 -3.55 6.90 -12.89
CA ARG A 58 -2.84 6.53 -11.66
C ARG A 58 -3.70 6.60 -10.40
N LYS A 59 -4.70 7.48 -10.35
CA LYS A 59 -5.68 7.53 -9.25
C LYS A 59 -6.67 6.36 -9.28
N THR A 60 -6.98 5.84 -10.47
CA THR A 60 -7.94 4.74 -10.65
C THR A 60 -7.28 3.36 -10.72
N GLU A 61 -5.97 3.28 -10.92
CA GLU A 61 -5.25 2.02 -11.04
C GLU A 61 -5.15 1.32 -9.68
N LEU A 62 -5.59 0.05 -9.64
CA LEU A 62 -5.45 -0.79 -8.46
C LEU A 62 -3.97 -1.09 -8.21
N LYS A 63 -3.56 -0.96 -6.96
CA LYS A 63 -2.17 -1.21 -6.54
C LYS A 63 -2.09 -2.52 -5.78
N TYR A 64 -0.99 -3.25 -5.93
CA TYR A 64 -0.66 -4.31 -4.99
C TYR A 64 -0.21 -3.68 -3.67
N VAL A 65 -0.92 -4.00 -2.60
CA VAL A 65 -0.61 -3.49 -1.25
C VAL A 65 -0.34 -4.69 -0.36
N LEU A 66 0.87 -4.75 0.20
CA LEU A 66 1.19 -5.70 1.25
C LEU A 66 0.82 -5.07 2.59
N VAL A 67 0.03 -5.81 3.38
CA VAL A 67 -0.31 -5.49 4.75
C VAL A 67 0.23 -6.62 5.62
N GLU A 68 1.17 -6.29 6.50
CA GLU A 68 1.75 -7.22 7.47
C GLU A 68 0.98 -7.06 8.78
N THR A 69 0.50 -8.18 9.34
CA THR A 69 -0.25 -8.19 10.60
C THR A 69 0.42 -9.10 11.63
N ILE A 70 0.20 -8.78 12.89
CA ILE A 70 0.57 -9.61 14.04
C ILE A 70 -0.71 -10.05 14.71
N SER A 71 -0.97 -11.35 14.70
CA SER A 71 -2.07 -11.96 15.44
C SER A 71 -1.61 -12.30 16.87
N MET A 72 -2.39 -11.89 17.86
CA MET A 72 -2.07 -12.04 19.27
C MET A 72 -3.02 -13.05 19.93
N PHE A 73 -2.44 -14.05 20.61
CA PHE A 73 -3.20 -15.08 21.31
C PHE A 73 -2.89 -15.08 22.80
N ARG A 74 -3.93 -15.21 23.64
CA ARG A 74 -3.76 -15.56 25.05
C ARG A 74 -3.73 -17.07 25.18
N GLN A 75 -2.55 -17.62 25.36
CA GLN A 75 -2.36 -19.03 25.69
C GLN A 75 -2.38 -19.22 27.21
N ARG A 76 -2.90 -20.37 27.65
CA ARG A 76 -2.90 -20.78 29.05
C ARG A 76 -2.33 -22.18 29.17
N TYR A 77 -1.55 -22.37 30.22
CA TYR A 77 -1.02 -23.66 30.64
C TYR A 77 -1.39 -23.86 32.10
N VAL A 78 -1.76 -25.09 32.45
CA VAL A 78 -1.98 -25.49 33.84
C VAL A 78 -0.89 -26.49 34.18
N VAL A 79 -0.05 -26.14 35.14
CA VAL A 79 1.17 -26.89 35.46
C VAL A 79 1.11 -27.33 36.92
N LEU A 80 1.38 -28.62 37.15
CA LEU A 80 1.60 -29.13 38.49
C LEU A 80 3.09 -28.99 38.81
N ALA A 81 3.45 -28.07 39.70
CA ALA A 81 4.84 -27.73 40.00
C ALA A 81 5.08 -27.51 41.51
N ASN A 82 6.34 -27.58 41.91
CA ASN A 82 6.75 -27.36 43.31
C ASN A 82 6.57 -25.90 43.78
N SER A 83 6.62 -24.93 42.87
CA SER A 83 6.42 -23.50 43.14
C SER A 83 5.92 -22.74 41.90
N GLU A 84 5.37 -21.54 42.11
CA GLU A 84 4.94 -20.64 41.03
C GLU A 84 6.12 -20.18 40.16
N GLU A 85 7.25 -19.83 40.78
CA GLU A 85 8.46 -19.40 40.08
C GLU A 85 8.95 -20.48 39.11
N HIS A 86 9.06 -21.72 39.61
CA HIS A 86 9.43 -22.87 38.76
C HIS A 86 8.42 -23.08 37.62
N ALA A 87 7.11 -22.97 37.89
CA ALA A 87 6.10 -23.08 36.83
C ALA A 87 6.25 -22.00 35.75
N ARG A 88 6.59 -20.76 36.12
CA ARG A 88 6.78 -19.66 35.18
C ARG A 88 8.02 -19.86 34.32
N ASP A 89 9.12 -20.30 34.93
CA ASP A 89 10.37 -20.57 34.23
C ASP A 89 10.19 -21.71 33.21
N GLU A 90 9.57 -22.81 33.62
CA GLU A 90 9.31 -23.97 32.75
C GLU A 90 8.40 -23.62 31.56
N VAL A 91 7.34 -22.83 31.78
CA VAL A 91 6.44 -22.39 30.70
C VAL A 91 7.14 -21.43 29.73
N THR A 92 8.08 -20.61 30.21
CA THR A 92 8.78 -19.61 29.38
C THR A 92 9.92 -20.22 28.58
N MET A 93 10.68 -21.12 29.19
CA MET A 93 11.86 -21.74 28.56
C MET A 93 11.50 -22.87 27.60
N MET A 94 10.27 -23.41 27.69
CA MET A 94 9.73 -24.44 26.78
C MET A 94 10.69 -25.61 26.49
N ASP A 95 11.46 -26.04 27.50
CA ASP A 95 12.36 -27.20 27.35
C ASP A 95 11.58 -28.52 27.23
N HIS A 96 10.26 -28.46 27.48
CA HIS A 96 9.32 -29.57 27.40
C HIS A 96 8.08 -29.20 26.57
N GLU A 97 7.54 -30.15 25.80
CA GLU A 97 6.27 -30.00 25.06
C GLU A 97 5.08 -29.97 26.04
N PHE A 98 4.88 -28.83 26.70
CA PHE A 98 3.70 -28.62 27.53
C PHE A 98 2.44 -28.70 26.67
N LYS A 99 1.45 -29.44 27.15
CA LYS A 99 0.11 -29.45 26.55
C LYS A 99 -0.56 -28.12 26.81
N GLU A 100 -0.96 -27.44 25.74
CA GLU A 100 -1.77 -26.22 25.84
C GLU A 100 -3.09 -26.55 26.55
N PHE A 101 -3.48 -25.73 27.53
CA PHE A 101 -4.75 -25.90 28.24
C PHE A 101 -5.90 -25.23 27.48
N SER A 102 -5.66 -23.99 27.02
CA SER A 102 -6.60 -23.26 26.17
C SER A 102 -5.90 -22.09 25.48
N GLN A 103 -6.47 -21.65 24.36
CA GLN A 103 -6.04 -20.48 23.60
C GLN A 103 -7.23 -19.61 23.24
N LEU A 104 -7.02 -18.29 23.20
CA LEU A 104 -8.00 -17.31 22.74
C LEU A 104 -7.30 -16.30 21.82
N HIS A 105 -7.80 -16.12 20.60
CA HIS A 105 -7.43 -15.00 19.73
C HIS A 105 -7.90 -13.69 20.37
N LEU A 106 -6.98 -12.77 20.63
CA LEU A 106 -7.28 -11.49 21.26
C LEU A 106 -7.51 -10.40 20.21
N ASP A 107 -6.55 -10.27 19.29
CA ASP A 107 -6.55 -9.18 18.32
C ASP A 107 -5.61 -9.49 17.15
N GLU A 108 -5.77 -8.74 16.07
CA GLU A 108 -4.85 -8.73 14.93
C GLU A 108 -4.49 -7.28 14.59
N ILE A 109 -3.20 -6.95 14.74
CA ILE A 109 -2.72 -5.58 14.62
C ILE A 109 -1.88 -5.45 13.35
N ILE A 110 -2.17 -4.42 12.54
CA ILE A 110 -1.34 -4.07 11.38
C ILE A 110 0.01 -3.55 11.87
N SER A 111 1.09 -4.25 11.53
CA SER A 111 2.46 -3.87 11.88
C SER A 111 3.12 -3.02 10.81
N SER A 112 2.78 -3.24 9.53
CA SER A 112 3.32 -2.47 8.42
C SER A 112 2.41 -2.52 7.19
N THR A 113 2.51 -1.49 6.35
CA THR A 113 1.83 -1.42 5.05
C THR A 113 2.78 -0.84 4.02
N ARG A 114 2.88 -1.46 2.84
CA ARG A 114 3.63 -0.91 1.71
C ARG A 114 3.02 -1.28 0.36
N VAL A 115 3.17 -0.38 -0.60
CA VAL A 115 2.82 -0.62 -2.01
C VAL A 115 3.95 -1.39 -2.67
N LEU A 116 3.59 -2.39 -3.49
CA LEU A 116 4.52 -3.21 -4.25
C LEU A 116 4.21 -3.13 -5.74
N THR A 117 5.24 -3.34 -6.57
CA THR A 117 5.05 -3.74 -7.96
C THR A 117 4.69 -5.21 -8.05
N GLU A 118 4.15 -5.66 -9.18
CA GLU A 118 3.84 -7.08 -9.37
C GLU A 118 5.10 -7.97 -9.27
N ASP A 119 6.25 -7.51 -9.79
CA ASP A 119 7.52 -8.26 -9.68
C ASP A 119 7.94 -8.44 -8.23
N GLN A 120 7.82 -7.39 -7.41
CA GLN A 120 8.11 -7.46 -5.99
C GLN A 120 7.19 -8.43 -5.24
N VAL A 121 5.91 -8.55 -5.65
CA VAL A 121 4.99 -9.54 -5.08
C VAL A 121 5.47 -10.96 -5.38
N ILE A 122 5.94 -11.22 -6.60
CA ILE A 122 6.43 -12.54 -7.00
C ILE A 122 7.74 -12.90 -6.29
N GLU A 123 8.69 -11.98 -6.24
CA GLU A 123 9.95 -12.16 -5.50
C GLU A 123 9.69 -12.45 -4.02
N LEU A 124 8.76 -11.72 -3.40
CA LEU A 124 8.36 -11.93 -2.02
C LEU A 124 7.72 -13.32 -1.84
N CYS A 125 6.83 -13.71 -2.75
CA CYS A 125 6.20 -15.03 -2.73
C CYS A 125 7.26 -16.14 -2.84
N ASP A 126 8.23 -16.02 -3.74
CA ASP A 126 9.29 -17.02 -3.93
C ASP A 126 10.22 -17.13 -2.72
N ARG A 127 10.48 -16.01 -2.04
CA ARG A 127 11.30 -15.98 -0.83
C ARG A 127 10.58 -16.60 0.38
N ASP A 128 9.32 -16.21 0.61
CA ASP A 128 8.61 -16.54 1.86
C ASP A 128 7.79 -17.84 1.73
N ASN A 129 7.51 -18.30 0.51
CA ASN A 129 6.72 -19.50 0.22
C ASN A 129 7.47 -20.47 -0.71
N ASP A 130 8.70 -20.87 -0.37
CA ASP A 130 9.54 -21.78 -1.20
C ASP A 130 8.82 -23.08 -1.59
N TYR A 131 7.86 -23.54 -0.78
CA TYR A 131 7.00 -24.69 -1.09
C TYR A 131 6.12 -24.51 -2.34
N LEU A 132 5.97 -23.27 -2.83
CA LEU A 132 5.23 -22.90 -4.04
C LEU A 132 6.12 -22.53 -5.23
N LYS A 133 7.45 -22.71 -5.15
CA LYS A 133 8.40 -22.29 -6.21
C LYS A 133 8.09 -22.82 -7.62
N ASN A 134 7.43 -23.97 -7.71
CA ASN A 134 7.07 -24.60 -8.98
C ASN A 134 5.81 -23.98 -9.62
N TRP A 135 5.14 -23.03 -8.95
CA TRP A 135 3.97 -22.36 -9.51
C TRP A 135 4.39 -21.27 -10.50
N THR A 136 3.63 -21.17 -11.59
CA THR A 136 3.80 -20.05 -12.54
C THR A 136 3.40 -18.73 -11.88
N ARG A 137 3.88 -17.63 -12.47
CA ARG A 137 3.58 -16.27 -12.02
C ARG A 137 2.08 -16.03 -11.90
N GLU A 138 1.33 -16.36 -12.96
CA GLU A 138 -0.10 -16.15 -13.04
C GLU A 138 -0.83 -16.95 -11.96
N LYS A 139 -0.39 -18.19 -11.71
CA LYS A 139 -0.98 -19.04 -10.69
C LYS A 139 -0.76 -18.45 -9.29
N LYS A 140 0.42 -17.90 -8.99
CA LYS A 140 0.69 -17.22 -7.72
C LYS A 140 -0.24 -16.03 -7.53
N LEU A 141 -0.35 -15.15 -8.53
CA LEU A 141 -1.20 -13.95 -8.44
C LEU A 141 -2.68 -14.31 -8.24
N VAL A 142 -3.19 -15.29 -8.99
CA VAL A 142 -4.60 -15.70 -8.89
C VAL A 142 -4.96 -16.31 -7.53
N ASN A 143 -4.04 -17.04 -6.90
CA ASN A 143 -4.34 -17.83 -5.70
C ASN A 143 -3.89 -17.17 -4.39
N LEU A 144 -2.95 -16.21 -4.43
CA LEU A 144 -2.36 -15.61 -3.24
C LEU A 144 -2.66 -14.11 -3.10
N VAL A 145 -3.26 -13.47 -4.11
CA VAL A 145 -3.63 -12.05 -4.05
C VAL A 145 -5.15 -11.92 -3.91
N ASN A 146 -5.58 -11.25 -2.85
CA ASN A 146 -6.98 -10.87 -2.67
C ASN A 146 -7.28 -9.59 -3.46
N LYS A 147 -8.33 -9.61 -4.27
CA LYS A 147 -8.81 -8.43 -5.00
C LYS A 147 -10.03 -7.85 -4.28
N ILE A 148 -9.91 -6.62 -3.79
CA ILE A 148 -11.02 -5.90 -3.19
C ILE A 148 -11.94 -5.39 -4.32
N SER A 149 -13.25 -5.67 -4.20
CA SER A 149 -14.26 -5.10 -5.08
C SER A 149 -14.66 -3.73 -4.57
N TYR A 150 -14.44 -2.71 -5.39
CA TYR A 150 -14.96 -1.36 -5.14
C TYR A 150 -16.24 -1.24 -5.95
N GLU A 151 -17.38 -1.64 -5.35
CA GLU A 151 -18.68 -1.31 -5.91
C GLU A 151 -18.89 0.21 -5.80
N VAL A 152 -19.27 0.84 -6.91
CA VAL A 152 -19.62 2.28 -6.98
C VAL A 152 -21.13 2.41 -7.00
#